data_AF-A0AAN7PDP9-F1
#
_entry.id   AF-A0AAN7PDP9-F1
#
_cell.length_a   1.000
_cell.length_b   1.000
_cell.length_c   1.000
_cell.angle_alpha   90.00
_cell.angle_beta   90.00
_cell.angle_gamma   90.00
#
_symmetry.space_group_name_H-M   'P 1'
#
loop_
_entity.id
_entity.type
_entity.pdbx_description
1 polymer ?
#
loop_
_entity_poly.entity_id
_entity_poly.type
_entity_poly.pdbx_seq_one_letter_code
_entity_poly.pdbx_strand_id
1 'polypeptide(L)'
;MINAIYGKCMENVRKHRDIHLVTKWDGRWGVRSLISKPNFHSSVVFDEDMVIVEMNKLEIFKQSKIVLSPYDDKRMLSFDSTDTRPWGCDSKGCNITMMDVGLQIALEAQQAKEKVYEKYLKNAIRFNVTDSAKETLAFLLKKENFVVPSDIISFAALYGNKLRVDDLCQLLDKRRSLDNYVNNIVSVCKTEKCESINLNKLDDILVLHSLERNISFKLYILKLLSNFNIINACHLNYPVQNILKNHKDIKSCIDECICNASYLADVQILKKFITALICRNICFKFNPSENEKHAEILLWIQKNISKGTHHPDAVLGWTSGPDSAKWPSTNLEDYKETLSYLMLITH
;
A
#
# COMPACT_ATOMS: atom_id res chain seq x y z
N MET A 1 -33.06 -20.94 -36.26
CA MET A 1 -33.07 -19.49 -35.95
C MET A 1 -33.74 -19.20 -34.60
N ILE A 2 -34.90 -19.81 -34.30
CA ILE A 2 -35.67 -19.59 -33.06
C ILE A 2 -34.84 -19.86 -31.79
N ASN A 3 -34.11 -20.98 -31.73
CA ASN A 3 -33.33 -21.36 -30.53
C ASN A 3 -32.15 -20.42 -30.22
N ALA A 4 -31.58 -19.74 -31.23
CA ALA A 4 -30.49 -18.78 -31.02
C ALA A 4 -30.99 -17.47 -30.39
N ILE A 5 -32.26 -17.13 -30.62
CA ILE A 5 -32.92 -15.93 -30.05
C ILE A 5 -33.20 -16.17 -28.56
N TYR A 6 -33.68 -17.36 -28.18
CA TYR A 6 -33.90 -17.73 -26.77
C TYR A 6 -32.61 -17.70 -25.93
N GLY A 7 -31.52 -18.27 -26.46
CA GLY A 7 -30.22 -18.25 -25.76
C GLY A 7 -29.70 -16.84 -25.47
N LYS A 8 -29.82 -15.90 -26.43
CA LYS A 8 -29.43 -14.49 -26.25
C LYS A 8 -30.35 -13.68 -25.34
N CYS A 9 -31.54 -14.20 -25.02
CA CYS A 9 -32.47 -13.55 -24.09
C CYS A 9 -32.29 -14.04 -22.65
N MET A 10 -31.79 -15.27 -22.45
CA MET A 10 -31.53 -15.87 -21.14
C MET A 10 -30.04 -15.80 -20.72
N GLU A 11 -29.17 -15.24 -21.55
CA GLU A 11 -27.73 -15.11 -21.29
C GLU A 11 -27.46 -14.28 -20.03
N ASN A 12 -26.80 -14.91 -19.05
CA ASN A 12 -26.50 -14.27 -17.78
C ASN A 12 -25.30 -13.33 -17.92
N VAL A 13 -25.58 -12.08 -18.26
CA VAL A 13 -24.60 -11.00 -18.46
C VAL A 13 -23.67 -10.81 -17.25
N ARG A 14 -24.07 -11.23 -16.04
CA ARG A 14 -23.23 -11.17 -14.83
C ARG A 14 -22.04 -12.13 -14.84
N LYS A 15 -22.08 -13.19 -15.67
CA LYS A 15 -20.97 -14.14 -15.83
C LYS A 15 -19.98 -13.72 -16.92
N HIS A 16 -20.28 -12.68 -17.70
CA HIS A 16 -19.37 -12.23 -18.76
C HIS A 16 -18.12 -11.62 -18.15
N ARG A 17 -16.98 -12.16 -18.54
CA ARG A 17 -15.65 -11.62 -18.21
C ARG A 17 -15.19 -10.76 -19.36
N ASP A 18 -14.66 -9.57 -19.04
CA ASP A 18 -13.99 -8.75 -20.04
C ASP A 18 -12.53 -9.19 -20.09
N ILE A 19 -12.13 -9.76 -21.23
CA ILE A 19 -10.80 -10.34 -21.41
C ILE A 19 -10.08 -9.57 -22.52
N HIS A 20 -8.89 -9.08 -22.22
CA HIS A 20 -8.01 -8.41 -23.17
C HIS A 20 -6.81 -9.31 -23.48
N LEU A 21 -6.62 -9.64 -24.76
CA LEU A 21 -5.41 -10.29 -25.26
C LEU A 21 -4.42 -9.20 -25.68
N VAL A 22 -3.25 -9.14 -25.06
CA VAL A 22 -2.27 -8.07 -25.26
C VAL A 22 -0.88 -8.65 -25.49
N THR A 23 -0.18 -8.11 -26.49
CA THR A 23 1.15 -8.57 -26.88
C THR A 23 2.28 -7.59 -26.58
N LYS A 24 1.98 -6.47 -25.92
CA LYS A 24 2.95 -5.43 -25.57
C LYS A 24 2.87 -5.10 -24.10
N TRP A 25 4.02 -5.06 -23.43
CA TRP A 25 4.12 -4.69 -22.03
C TRP A 25 3.71 -3.23 -21.79
N ASP A 26 4.37 -2.30 -22.48
CA ASP A 26 4.16 -0.85 -22.38
C ASP A 26 3.30 -0.30 -23.53
N GLY A 27 2.73 0.89 -23.30
CA GLY A 27 1.88 1.61 -24.24
C GLY A 27 0.48 1.88 -23.70
N ARG A 28 -0.30 2.71 -24.41
CA ARG A 28 -1.64 3.17 -23.98
C ARG A 28 -2.59 2.01 -23.64
N TRP A 29 -2.47 0.90 -24.37
CA TRP A 29 -3.25 -0.33 -24.18
C TRP A 29 -2.38 -1.54 -23.83
N GLY A 30 -1.13 -1.30 -23.42
CA GLY A 30 -0.22 -2.38 -23.01
C GLY A 30 -0.68 -3.06 -21.72
N VAL A 31 -0.09 -4.21 -21.44
CA VAL A 31 -0.37 -5.02 -20.24
C VAL A 31 -0.29 -4.16 -18.97
N ARG A 32 0.75 -3.31 -18.89
CA ARG A 32 0.93 -2.37 -17.77
C ARG A 32 -0.24 -1.41 -17.59
N SER A 33 -0.80 -0.88 -18.67
CA SER A 33 -1.95 0.03 -18.63
C SER A 33 -3.20 -0.67 -18.11
N LEU A 34 -3.45 -1.91 -18.54
CA LEU A 34 -4.62 -2.68 -18.11
C LEU A 34 -4.52 -3.15 -16.66
N ILE A 35 -3.35 -3.64 -16.22
CA ILE A 35 -3.10 -4.03 -14.83
C ILE A 35 -3.22 -2.83 -13.88
N SER A 36 -2.89 -1.63 -14.36
CA SER A 36 -2.98 -0.40 -13.58
C SER A 36 -4.43 0.10 -13.38
N LYS A 37 -5.40 -0.43 -14.13
CA LYS A 37 -6.80 -0.02 -13.98
C LYS A 37 -7.41 -0.61 -12.70
N PRO A 38 -8.30 0.14 -12.01
CA PRO A 38 -8.89 -0.29 -10.75
C PRO A 38 -9.78 -1.53 -10.88
N ASN A 39 -10.28 -1.81 -12.09
CA ASN A 39 -11.10 -2.97 -12.39
C ASN A 39 -10.30 -4.18 -12.88
N PHE A 40 -8.98 -4.19 -12.74
CA PHE A 40 -8.20 -5.39 -13.02
C PHE A 40 -8.60 -6.55 -12.09
N HIS A 41 -8.82 -7.74 -12.66
CA HIS A 41 -9.14 -8.95 -11.90
C HIS A 41 -7.94 -9.91 -11.85
N SER A 42 -7.50 -10.40 -13.01
CA SER A 42 -6.46 -11.42 -13.13
C SER A 42 -5.69 -11.25 -14.45
N SER A 43 -4.53 -11.89 -14.58
CA SER A 43 -3.83 -12.01 -15.85
C SER A 43 -3.12 -13.34 -15.96
N VAL A 44 -3.09 -13.93 -17.15
CA VAL A 44 -2.44 -15.19 -17.48
C VAL A 44 -1.57 -14.97 -18.70
N VAL A 45 -0.31 -15.36 -18.63
CA VAL A 45 0.59 -15.34 -19.80
C VAL A 45 0.44 -16.68 -20.50
N PHE A 46 0.07 -16.60 -21.77
CA PHE A 46 -0.23 -17.77 -22.59
C PHE A 46 0.97 -18.16 -23.45
N ASP A 47 1.76 -17.19 -23.88
CA ASP A 47 2.94 -17.36 -24.74
C ASP A 47 3.99 -16.27 -24.45
N GLU A 48 5.22 -16.40 -24.95
CA GLU A 48 6.35 -15.48 -24.67
C GLU A 48 5.99 -14.00 -24.85
N ASP A 49 5.20 -13.70 -25.89
CA ASP A 49 4.77 -12.34 -26.24
C ASP A 49 3.27 -12.12 -26.03
N MET A 50 2.55 -12.98 -25.29
CA MET A 50 1.08 -12.90 -25.22
C MET A 50 0.51 -13.05 -23.81
N VAL A 51 -0.18 -12.00 -23.36
CA VAL A 51 -0.79 -11.92 -22.04
C VAL A 51 -2.29 -11.72 -22.16
N ILE A 52 -3.04 -12.56 -21.46
CA ILE A 52 -4.46 -12.44 -21.25
C ILE A 52 -4.67 -11.64 -19.96
N VAL A 53 -5.45 -10.57 -20.02
CA VAL A 53 -5.80 -9.74 -18.87
C VAL A 53 -7.32 -9.76 -18.69
N GLU A 54 -7.77 -10.31 -17.56
CA GLU A 54 -9.16 -10.31 -17.15
C GLU A 54 -9.49 -9.07 -16.33
N MET A 55 -10.56 -8.39 -16.71
CA MET A 55 -11.07 -7.18 -16.07
C MET A 55 -12.45 -7.45 -15.46
N ASN A 56 -12.65 -6.94 -14.26
CA ASN A 56 -13.96 -6.80 -13.64
C ASN A 56 -14.79 -5.75 -14.38
N LYS A 57 -16.09 -6.01 -14.49
CA LYS A 57 -17.05 -5.03 -14.98
C LYS A 57 -17.39 -4.05 -13.85
N LEU A 58 -17.14 -2.77 -14.09
CA LEU A 58 -17.50 -1.68 -13.18
C LEU A 58 -19.00 -1.35 -13.27
N GLU A 59 -19.61 -1.56 -14.44
CA GLU A 59 -21.03 -1.32 -14.68
C GLU A 59 -21.62 -2.50 -15.46
N ILE A 60 -22.79 -2.98 -15.03
CA ILE A 60 -23.55 -4.01 -15.73
C ILE A 60 -24.86 -3.39 -16.19
N PHE A 61 -24.99 -3.11 -17.49
CA PHE A 61 -26.26 -2.71 -18.08
C PHE A 61 -27.21 -3.91 -18.14
N LYS A 62 -28.23 -3.90 -17.29
CA LYS A 62 -29.24 -4.96 -17.23
C LYS A 62 -30.28 -4.71 -18.33
N GLN A 63 -30.25 -5.49 -19.40
CA GLN A 63 -31.35 -5.53 -20.36
C GLN A 63 -32.47 -6.39 -19.78
N SER A 64 -33.62 -5.79 -19.44
CA SER A 64 -34.82 -6.55 -19.08
C SER A 64 -35.46 -7.12 -20.35
N LYS A 65 -35.17 -8.38 -20.67
CA LYS A 65 -35.87 -9.13 -21.72
C LYS A 65 -36.90 -10.03 -21.06
N ILE A 66 -38.16 -9.91 -21.46
CA ILE A 66 -39.26 -10.75 -20.96
C ILE A 66 -39.27 -12.03 -21.83
N VAL A 67 -39.05 -13.19 -21.21
CA VAL A 67 -39.24 -14.50 -21.86
C VAL A 67 -40.06 -15.41 -20.94
N LEU A 68 -41.08 -16.03 -21.51
CA LEU A 68 -42.06 -16.89 -20.85
C LEU A 68 -41.51 -18.31 -20.64
N SER A 69 -41.46 -18.75 -19.38
CA SER A 69 -41.31 -20.12 -18.85
C SER A 69 -40.03 -20.37 -18.01
N PRO A 70 -40.15 -20.74 -16.71
CA PRO A 70 -39.02 -21.00 -15.80
C PRO A 70 -38.28 -22.34 -15.96
N TYR A 71 -38.64 -23.19 -16.93
CA TYR A 71 -38.29 -24.63 -16.89
C TYR A 71 -37.22 -25.12 -17.88
N ASP A 72 -36.47 -24.25 -18.56
CA ASP A 72 -35.54 -24.71 -19.60
C ASP A 72 -34.08 -24.28 -19.29
N ASP A 73 -33.43 -25.03 -18.39
CA ASP A 73 -32.01 -24.88 -18.06
C ASP A 73 -31.25 -26.07 -18.65
N LYS A 74 -30.52 -25.85 -19.76
CA LYS A 74 -29.75 -26.89 -20.47
C LYS A 74 -28.57 -27.38 -19.62
N ARG A 75 -28.79 -28.42 -18.81
CA ARG A 75 -27.76 -29.11 -18.03
C ARG A 75 -27.73 -30.60 -18.39
N MET A 76 -26.56 -31.24 -18.27
CA MET A 76 -26.44 -32.70 -18.40
C MET A 76 -26.43 -33.35 -17.02
N LEU A 77 -27.15 -34.47 -16.89
CA LEU A 77 -27.06 -35.39 -15.77
C LEU A 77 -25.93 -36.37 -16.06
N SER A 78 -24.98 -36.50 -15.13
CA SER A 78 -24.03 -37.61 -15.18
C SER A 78 -24.76 -38.90 -14.85
N PHE A 79 -24.46 -39.97 -15.57
CA PHE A 79 -24.90 -41.31 -15.20
C PHE A 79 -24.37 -41.57 -13.78
N ASP A 80 -25.27 -41.86 -12.84
CA ASP A 80 -25.05 -42.14 -11.41
C ASP A 80 -24.90 -40.96 -10.44
N SER A 81 -25.32 -39.74 -10.80
CA SER A 81 -25.40 -38.62 -9.83
C SER A 81 -26.59 -37.69 -10.10
N THR A 82 -27.16 -37.14 -9.03
CA THR A 82 -28.25 -36.14 -9.08
C THR A 82 -27.76 -34.71 -9.29
N ASP A 83 -26.45 -34.49 -9.42
CA ASP A 83 -25.86 -33.16 -9.51
C ASP A 83 -25.61 -32.75 -10.97
N THR A 84 -26.02 -31.54 -11.34
CA THR A 84 -26.02 -31.08 -12.74
C THR A 84 -24.83 -30.17 -13.05
N ARG A 85 -24.10 -30.42 -14.17
CA ARG A 85 -22.93 -29.61 -14.58
C ARG A 85 -23.16 -28.78 -15.87
N PRO A 86 -22.47 -27.63 -16.04
CA PRO A 86 -22.47 -26.85 -17.29
C PRO A 86 -21.67 -27.53 -18.41
N TRP A 87 -22.05 -27.29 -19.66
CA TRP A 87 -21.41 -27.87 -20.85
C TRP A 87 -20.02 -27.24 -21.12
N GLY A 88 -18.97 -28.06 -21.28
CA GLY A 88 -17.62 -27.63 -21.68
C GLY A 88 -16.43 -27.98 -20.79
N CYS A 89 -16.54 -28.93 -19.86
CA CYS A 89 -15.39 -29.39 -19.05
C CYS A 89 -14.88 -30.77 -19.51
N ASP A 90 -13.89 -30.78 -20.40
CA ASP A 90 -13.01 -31.94 -20.58
C ASP A 90 -11.74 -31.73 -19.76
N SER A 91 -11.61 -32.50 -18.69
CA SER A 91 -10.38 -32.57 -17.89
C SER A 91 -9.37 -33.47 -18.59
N LYS A 92 -8.52 -32.88 -19.44
CA LYS A 92 -7.18 -33.44 -19.71
C LYS A 92 -6.21 -32.74 -18.77
N GLY A 93 -5.58 -33.54 -17.92
CA GLY A 93 -4.58 -33.07 -16.98
C GLY A 93 -3.40 -32.40 -17.68
N CYS A 94 -2.81 -31.42 -17.00
CA CYS A 94 -1.46 -30.98 -17.29
C CYS A 94 -0.78 -30.61 -15.97
N ASN A 95 0.14 -31.47 -15.55
CA ASN A 95 1.20 -31.15 -14.59
C ASN A 95 2.39 -30.64 -15.39
N ILE A 96 2.68 -29.34 -15.37
CA ILE A 96 3.97 -28.77 -15.79
C ILE A 96 4.27 -27.57 -14.88
N THR A 97 5.50 -27.55 -14.35
CA THR A 97 6.07 -26.56 -13.44
C THR A 97 6.17 -25.17 -14.08
N MET A 98 5.41 -24.20 -13.57
CA MET A 98 5.34 -22.82 -14.08
C MET A 98 5.41 -21.83 -12.91
N MET A 99 6.46 -21.94 -12.09
CA MET A 99 6.60 -21.15 -10.86
C MET A 99 7.39 -19.85 -11.08
N ASP A 100 8.41 -19.85 -11.93
CA ASP A 100 9.35 -18.71 -12.01
C ASP A 100 8.85 -17.52 -12.85
N VAL A 101 8.20 -17.75 -14.00
CA VAL A 101 7.67 -16.68 -14.86
C VAL A 101 6.43 -16.02 -14.24
N GLY A 102 5.51 -16.81 -13.67
CA GLY A 102 4.30 -16.31 -13.01
C GLY A 102 4.60 -15.47 -11.76
N LEU A 103 5.61 -15.85 -10.97
CA LEU A 103 6.08 -15.06 -9.83
C LEU A 103 6.72 -13.73 -10.28
N GLN A 104 7.51 -13.74 -11.35
CA GLN A 104 8.13 -12.53 -11.91
C GLN A 104 7.07 -11.53 -12.42
N ILE A 105 6.04 -12.01 -13.13
CA ILE A 105 4.95 -11.15 -13.61
C ILE A 105 4.09 -10.63 -12.44
N ALA A 106 3.81 -11.48 -11.44
CA ALA A 106 3.11 -11.05 -10.23
C ALA A 106 3.89 -9.98 -9.45
N LEU A 107 5.21 -10.13 -9.37
CA LEU A 107 6.15 -9.19 -8.77
C LEU A 107 6.14 -7.85 -9.52
N GLU A 108 6.26 -7.86 -10.84
CA GLU A 108 6.24 -6.65 -11.69
C GLU A 108 4.87 -5.95 -11.65
N ALA A 109 3.78 -6.72 -11.69
CA ALA A 109 2.42 -6.20 -11.54
C ALA A 109 2.23 -5.52 -10.17
N GLN A 110 2.78 -6.08 -9.10
CA GLN A 110 2.71 -5.48 -7.77
C GLN A 110 3.59 -4.23 -7.65
N GLN A 111 4.80 -4.24 -8.23
CA GLN A 111 5.66 -3.05 -8.28
C GLN A 111 4.99 -1.88 -9.02
N ALA A 112 4.28 -2.16 -10.12
CA ALA A 112 3.49 -1.16 -10.83
C ALA A 112 2.33 -0.64 -9.97
N LYS A 113 1.62 -1.52 -9.25
CA LYS A 113 0.53 -1.15 -8.33
C LYS A 113 1.01 -0.26 -7.19
N GLU A 114 2.17 -0.52 -6.60
CA GLU A 114 2.69 0.28 -5.49
C GLU A 114 2.89 1.75 -5.86
N LYS A 115 3.53 2.05 -7.00
CA LYS A 115 3.73 3.44 -7.46
C LYS A 115 2.41 4.17 -7.67
N VAL A 116 1.41 3.45 -8.19
CA VAL A 116 0.08 3.97 -8.41
C VAL A 116 -0.63 4.23 -7.08
N TYR A 117 -0.60 3.27 -6.14
CA TYR A 117 -1.20 3.43 -4.82
C TYR A 117 -0.53 4.53 -4.01
N GLU A 118 0.79 4.65 -4.07
CA GLU A 118 1.54 5.72 -3.42
C GLU A 118 1.07 7.10 -3.94
N LYS A 119 0.93 7.26 -5.26
CA LYS A 119 0.42 8.49 -5.86
C LYS A 119 -1.02 8.79 -5.43
N TYR A 120 -1.90 7.78 -5.45
CA TYR A 120 -3.29 7.95 -4.99
C TYR A 120 -3.35 8.33 -3.51
N LEU A 121 -2.53 7.72 -2.68
CA LEU A 121 -2.53 7.94 -1.24
C LEU A 121 -1.96 9.32 -0.89
N LYS A 122 -0.88 9.75 -1.56
CA LYS A 122 -0.37 11.13 -1.46
C LYS A 122 -1.42 12.15 -1.89
N ASN A 123 -2.14 11.89 -2.98
CA ASN A 123 -3.23 12.77 -3.43
C ASN A 123 -4.39 12.82 -2.45
N ALA A 124 -4.79 11.67 -1.88
CA ALA A 124 -5.85 11.60 -0.89
C ALA A 124 -5.50 12.35 0.40
N ILE A 125 -4.25 12.23 0.86
CA ILE A 125 -3.73 12.99 2.02
C ILE A 125 -3.73 14.49 1.73
N ARG A 126 -3.22 14.90 0.57
CA ARG A 126 -3.05 16.32 0.21
C ARG A 126 -4.37 17.05 -0.04
N PHE A 127 -5.30 16.41 -0.74
CA PHE A 127 -6.50 17.05 -1.28
C PHE A 127 -7.79 16.52 -0.68
N ASN A 128 -7.83 16.16 0.62
CA ASN A 128 -8.96 15.50 1.34
C ASN A 128 -10.33 16.26 1.31
N VAL A 129 -10.77 16.70 0.14
CA VAL A 129 -11.80 17.70 -0.15
C VAL A 129 -12.89 17.10 -1.03
N THR A 130 -12.57 16.15 -1.93
CA THR A 130 -13.58 15.46 -2.73
C THR A 130 -14.03 14.16 -2.06
N ASP A 131 -15.32 13.86 -2.07
CA ASP A 131 -15.87 12.62 -1.51
C ASP A 131 -15.24 11.36 -2.15
N SER A 132 -14.85 11.45 -3.42
CA SER A 132 -14.09 10.42 -4.13
C SER A 132 -12.70 10.13 -3.53
N ALA A 133 -12.00 11.13 -2.99
CA ALA A 133 -10.69 10.94 -2.38
C ALA A 133 -10.77 10.25 -1.01
N LYS A 134 -11.83 10.56 -0.24
CA LYS A 134 -12.15 9.90 1.03
C LYS A 134 -12.51 8.44 0.82
N GLU A 135 -13.34 8.16 -0.19
CA GLU A 135 -13.69 6.79 -0.58
C GLU A 135 -12.44 6.01 -1.04
N THR A 136 -11.55 6.66 -1.79
CA THR A 136 -10.28 6.05 -2.23
C THR A 136 -9.37 5.71 -1.06
N LEU A 137 -9.21 6.62 -0.09
CA LEU A 137 -8.40 6.36 1.12
C LEU A 137 -9.00 5.21 1.95
N ALA A 138 -10.31 5.26 2.21
CA ALA A 138 -11.01 4.22 2.96
C ALA A 138 -10.96 2.87 2.25
N PHE A 139 -11.07 2.85 0.91
CA PHE A 139 -10.94 1.64 0.11
C PHE A 139 -9.53 1.05 0.18
N LEU A 140 -8.49 1.88 0.05
CA LEU A 140 -7.09 1.43 0.13
C LEU A 140 -6.73 0.91 1.52
N LEU A 141 -7.16 1.61 2.58
CA LEU A 141 -6.91 1.20 3.97
C LEU A 141 -7.64 -0.08 4.35
N LYS A 142 -8.81 -0.35 3.76
CA LYS A 142 -9.55 -1.61 3.95
C LYS A 142 -8.96 -2.80 3.20
N LYS A 143 -8.08 -2.58 2.22
CA LYS A 143 -7.50 -3.66 1.43
C LYS A 143 -6.49 -4.46 2.27
N GLU A 144 -6.67 -5.77 2.34
CA GLU A 144 -5.79 -6.67 3.10
C GLU A 144 -4.38 -6.71 2.52
N ASN A 145 -4.28 -6.74 1.19
CA ASN A 145 -3.02 -6.85 0.44
C ASN A 145 -2.38 -5.48 0.14
N PHE A 146 -2.47 -4.53 1.07
CA PHE A 146 -1.91 -3.20 0.90
C PHE A 146 -0.77 -2.94 1.89
N VAL A 147 0.41 -2.66 1.35
CA VAL A 147 1.59 -2.24 2.12
C VAL A 147 1.65 -0.71 2.08
N VAL A 148 1.59 -0.08 3.25
CA VAL A 148 1.75 1.38 3.36
C VAL A 148 3.21 1.75 3.10
N PRO A 149 3.51 2.57 2.08
CA PRO A 149 4.88 3.03 1.82
C PRO A 149 5.47 3.80 3.02
N SER A 150 6.78 3.72 3.21
CA SER A 150 7.49 4.29 4.38
C SER A 150 7.31 5.80 4.52
N ASP A 151 7.21 6.50 3.40
CA ASP A 151 7.26 7.97 3.36
C ASP A 151 5.86 8.59 3.48
N ILE A 152 4.81 7.77 3.56
CA ILE A 152 3.43 8.26 3.67
C ILE A 152 3.18 8.95 5.00
N ILE A 153 3.75 8.43 6.10
CA ILE A 153 3.58 9.02 7.43
C ILE A 153 4.26 10.39 7.49
N SER A 154 5.50 10.50 6.99
CA SER A 154 6.20 11.78 6.90
C SER A 154 5.55 12.74 5.89
N PHE A 155 5.01 12.23 4.78
CA PHE A 155 4.22 13.02 3.84
C PHE A 155 2.93 13.58 4.46
N ALA A 156 2.25 12.80 5.29
CA ALA A 156 1.09 13.26 6.06
C ALA A 156 1.45 14.38 7.04
N ALA A 157 2.67 14.39 7.59
CA ALA A 157 3.17 15.49 8.41
C ALA A 157 3.35 16.80 7.63
N LEU A 158 3.64 16.72 6.33
CA LEU A 158 3.89 17.90 5.51
C LEU A 158 2.60 18.44 4.86
N TYR A 159 1.71 17.55 4.41
CA TYR A 159 0.58 17.93 3.56
C TYR A 159 -0.79 17.45 4.09
N GLY A 160 -0.82 16.78 5.25
CA GLY A 160 -2.01 16.13 5.80
C GLY A 160 -2.89 17.02 6.67
N ASN A 161 -2.90 18.35 6.50
CA ASN A 161 -3.69 19.27 7.35
C ASN A 161 -5.18 18.88 7.41
N LYS A 162 -5.71 18.30 6.32
CA LYS A 162 -7.11 17.86 6.21
C LYS A 162 -7.36 16.40 6.60
N LEU A 163 -6.32 15.63 6.94
CA LEU A 163 -6.45 14.23 7.33
C LEU A 163 -7.15 14.12 8.69
N ARG A 164 -8.03 13.11 8.86
CA ARG A 164 -8.71 12.83 10.13
C ARG A 164 -7.82 11.98 11.01
N VAL A 165 -8.03 12.07 12.33
CA VAL A 165 -7.30 11.28 13.32
C VAL A 165 -7.55 9.78 13.10
N ASP A 166 -8.79 9.37 12.78
CA ASP A 166 -9.14 7.97 12.51
C ASP A 166 -8.37 7.40 11.31
N ASP A 167 -8.23 8.18 10.25
CA ASP A 167 -7.50 7.79 9.04
C ASP A 167 -6.00 7.62 9.35
N LEU A 168 -5.44 8.51 10.17
CA LEU A 168 -4.07 8.40 10.71
C LEU A 168 -3.88 7.14 11.56
N CYS A 169 -4.83 6.86 12.45
CA CYS A 169 -4.81 5.66 13.27
C CYS A 169 -4.78 4.38 12.42
N GLN A 170 -5.58 4.30 11.35
CA GLN A 170 -5.57 3.15 10.44
C GLN A 170 -4.25 3.01 9.68
N LEU A 171 -3.63 4.12 9.26
CA LEU A 171 -2.30 4.12 8.65
C LEU A 171 -1.23 3.57 9.63
N LEU A 172 -1.27 4.03 10.89
CA LEU A 172 -0.36 3.56 11.93
C LEU A 172 -0.55 2.07 12.25
N ASP A 173 -1.80 1.58 12.31
CA ASP A 173 -2.09 0.16 12.52
C ASP A 173 -1.51 -0.71 11.40
N LYS A 174 -1.74 -0.32 10.14
CA LYS A 174 -1.22 -1.04 8.98
C LYS A 174 0.31 -1.07 8.98
N ARG A 175 0.95 0.03 9.38
CA ARG A 175 2.41 0.08 9.52
C ARG A 175 2.90 -0.83 10.64
N ARG A 176 2.24 -0.81 11.80
CA ARG A 176 2.57 -1.69 12.93
C ARG A 176 2.43 -3.17 12.57
N SER A 177 1.40 -3.53 11.80
CA SER A 177 1.23 -4.89 11.29
C SER A 177 2.38 -5.32 10.39
N LEU A 178 2.86 -4.43 9.53
CA LEU A 178 4.01 -4.70 8.66
C LEU A 178 5.30 -4.87 9.47
N ASP A 179 5.55 -3.99 10.45
CA ASP A 179 6.72 -4.08 11.32
C ASP A 179 6.73 -5.38 12.14
N ASN A 180 5.58 -5.78 12.68
CA ASN A 180 5.44 -7.07 13.36
C ASN A 180 5.78 -8.24 12.43
N TYR A 181 5.28 -8.21 11.20
CA TYR A 181 5.59 -9.24 10.20
C TYR A 181 7.09 -9.29 9.87
N VAL A 182 7.74 -8.14 9.67
CA VAL A 182 9.18 -8.06 9.42
C VAL A 182 9.97 -8.58 10.62
N ASN A 183 9.61 -8.16 11.84
CA ASN A 183 10.27 -8.59 13.07
C ASN A 183 10.13 -10.10 13.31
N ASN A 184 8.96 -10.68 13.02
CA ASN A 184 8.73 -12.12 13.10
C ASN A 184 9.67 -12.86 12.16
N ILE A 185 9.77 -12.44 10.89
CA ILE A 185 10.68 -13.05 9.92
C ILE A 185 12.13 -12.95 10.40
N VAL A 186 12.58 -11.77 10.82
CA VAL A 186 13.95 -11.58 11.32
C VAL A 186 14.21 -12.48 12.54
N SER A 187 13.25 -12.62 13.45
CA SER A 187 13.38 -13.49 14.62
C SER A 187 13.53 -14.97 14.24
N VAL A 188 12.72 -15.44 13.29
CA VAL A 188 12.78 -16.81 12.75
C VAL A 188 14.11 -17.06 12.03
N CYS A 189 14.57 -16.09 11.23
CA CYS A 189 15.87 -16.20 10.56
C CYS A 189 17.02 -16.31 11.57
N LYS A 190 16.94 -15.61 12.70
CA LYS A 190 17.92 -15.69 13.80
C LYS A 190 17.86 -17.05 14.50
N THR A 191 16.67 -17.58 14.78
CA THR A 191 16.53 -18.90 15.42
C THR A 191 17.03 -20.04 14.54
N GLU A 192 16.81 -19.95 13.22
CA GLU A 192 17.27 -20.93 12.25
C GLU A 192 18.73 -20.72 11.79
N LYS A 193 19.41 -19.68 12.29
CA LYS A 193 20.78 -19.29 11.88
C LYS A 193 20.91 -19.11 10.36
N CYS A 194 19.89 -18.52 9.73
CA CYS A 194 19.89 -18.21 8.31
C CYS A 194 20.61 -16.88 8.05
N GLU A 195 21.83 -16.94 7.51
CA GLU A 195 22.57 -15.73 7.09
C GLU A 195 22.06 -15.16 5.76
N SER A 196 21.62 -16.04 4.86
CA SER A 196 21.05 -15.68 3.56
C SER A 196 19.84 -16.54 3.19
N ILE A 197 18.91 -15.92 2.45
CA ILE A 197 17.61 -16.48 2.09
C ILE A 197 17.31 -16.13 0.62
N ASN A 198 16.81 -17.11 -0.13
CA ASN A 198 16.18 -16.93 -1.45
C ASN A 198 14.64 -17.05 -1.33
N LEU A 199 13.94 -16.81 -2.44
CA LEU A 199 12.47 -16.83 -2.48
C LEU A 199 11.86 -18.16 -2.01
N ASN A 200 12.44 -19.28 -2.42
CA ASN A 200 11.94 -20.61 -2.08
C ASN A 200 12.12 -20.91 -0.61
N LYS A 201 13.30 -20.60 -0.06
CA LYS A 201 13.58 -20.75 1.38
C LYS A 201 12.72 -19.81 2.22
N LEU A 202 12.38 -18.62 1.71
CA LEU A 202 11.41 -17.74 2.37
C LEU A 202 10.01 -18.39 2.41
N ASP A 203 9.56 -19.01 1.32
CA ASP A 203 8.29 -19.76 1.32
C ASP A 203 8.30 -20.93 2.30
N ASP A 204 9.40 -21.69 2.35
CA ASP A 204 9.56 -22.79 3.30
C ASP A 204 9.46 -22.28 4.74
N ILE A 205 10.15 -21.18 5.08
CA ILE A 205 10.08 -20.54 6.39
C ILE A 205 8.65 -20.11 6.72
N LEU A 206 7.95 -19.49 5.77
CA LEU A 206 6.57 -19.04 5.99
C LEU A 206 5.63 -20.22 6.26
N VAL A 207 5.82 -21.35 5.59
CA VAL A 207 5.03 -22.58 5.79
C VAL A 207 5.38 -23.25 7.12
N LEU A 208 6.68 -23.44 7.41
CA LEU A 208 7.16 -24.13 8.61
C LEU A 208 6.75 -23.41 9.90
N HIS A 209 6.78 -22.08 9.89
CA HIS A 209 6.46 -21.26 11.08
C HIS A 209 5.02 -20.74 11.10
N SER A 210 4.16 -21.23 10.18
CA SER A 210 2.75 -20.81 10.08
C SER A 210 2.56 -19.28 10.02
N LEU A 211 3.48 -18.58 9.35
CA LEU A 211 3.44 -17.12 9.19
C LEU A 211 2.44 -16.71 8.09
N GLU A 212 1.99 -15.46 8.13
CA GLU A 212 1.06 -14.93 7.13
C GLU A 212 1.65 -14.98 5.71
N ARG A 213 0.97 -15.66 4.80
CA ARG A 213 1.40 -15.81 3.40
C ARG A 213 0.88 -14.70 2.49
N ASN A 214 0.74 -13.48 3.01
CA ASN A 214 0.28 -12.35 2.20
C ASN A 214 1.32 -12.01 1.13
N ILE A 215 0.92 -12.14 -0.13
CA ILE A 215 1.77 -11.89 -1.30
C ILE A 215 2.44 -10.51 -1.20
N SER A 216 1.72 -9.48 -0.74
CA SER A 216 2.26 -8.11 -0.66
C SER A 216 3.35 -7.97 0.40
N PHE A 217 3.19 -8.65 1.54
CA PHE A 217 4.19 -8.63 2.62
C PHE A 217 5.42 -9.46 2.24
N LYS A 218 5.21 -10.61 1.59
CA LYS A 218 6.30 -11.41 1.02
C LYS A 218 7.13 -10.59 0.01
N LEU A 219 6.47 -9.88 -0.91
CA LEU A 219 7.15 -9.02 -1.89
C LEU A 219 7.87 -7.84 -1.23
N TYR A 220 7.32 -7.28 -0.15
CA TYR A 220 7.99 -6.26 0.64
C TYR A 220 9.31 -6.79 1.23
N ILE A 221 9.30 -7.99 1.82
CA ILE A 221 10.53 -8.63 2.35
C ILE A 221 11.56 -8.86 1.25
N LEU A 222 11.13 -9.31 0.06
CA LEU A 222 12.03 -9.53 -1.06
C LEU A 222 12.67 -8.23 -1.56
N LYS A 223 11.93 -7.12 -1.55
CA LYS A 223 12.50 -5.79 -1.84
C LYS A 223 13.55 -5.40 -0.82
N LEU A 224 13.28 -5.63 0.46
CA LEU A 224 14.24 -5.34 1.51
C LEU A 224 15.51 -6.20 1.37
N LEU A 225 15.37 -7.50 1.08
CA LEU A 225 16.48 -8.41 0.85
C LEU A 225 17.33 -8.03 -0.37
N SER A 226 16.69 -7.62 -1.46
CA SER A 226 17.34 -7.29 -2.74
C SER A 226 17.85 -5.85 -2.85
N ASN A 227 17.82 -5.06 -1.78
CA ASN A 227 18.11 -3.61 -1.83
C ASN A 227 17.29 -2.89 -2.91
N PHE A 228 16.02 -3.29 -3.07
CA PHE A 228 15.09 -2.77 -4.08
C PHE A 228 15.46 -3.03 -5.55
N ASN A 229 16.51 -3.81 -5.81
CA ASN A 229 16.96 -4.21 -7.14
C ASN A 229 16.67 -5.69 -7.38
N ILE A 230 15.45 -5.99 -7.81
CA ILE A 230 15.03 -7.37 -8.04
C ILE A 230 15.47 -7.80 -9.43
N ILE A 231 16.56 -8.57 -9.48
CA ILE A 231 17.06 -9.24 -10.68
C ILE A 231 17.00 -10.73 -10.35
N ASN A 232 16.13 -11.50 -11.02
CA ASN A 232 15.96 -12.96 -10.85
C ASN A 232 15.83 -13.44 -9.40
N ALA A 233 14.67 -13.15 -8.81
CA ALA A 233 14.39 -13.34 -7.40
C ALA A 233 14.45 -14.81 -6.91
N CYS A 234 14.28 -15.79 -7.81
CA CYS A 234 14.21 -17.22 -7.47
C CYS A 234 15.58 -17.89 -7.23
N HIS A 235 16.68 -17.35 -7.78
CA HIS A 235 17.99 -18.04 -7.80
C HIS A 235 19.08 -17.35 -6.99
N LEU A 236 18.86 -16.12 -6.53
CA LEU A 236 19.84 -15.35 -5.77
C LEU A 236 19.54 -15.42 -4.27
N ASN A 237 20.56 -15.82 -3.50
CA ASN A 237 20.53 -15.74 -2.04
C ASN A 237 20.85 -14.31 -1.62
N TYR A 238 19.97 -13.71 -0.83
CA TYR A 238 20.16 -12.37 -0.29
C TYR A 238 20.46 -12.42 1.21
N PRO A 239 21.35 -11.56 1.72
CA PRO A 239 21.69 -11.54 3.13
C PRO A 239 20.52 -10.97 3.95
N VAL A 240 20.17 -11.65 5.04
CA VAL A 240 19.08 -11.24 5.95
C VAL A 240 19.33 -9.87 6.57
N GLN A 241 20.60 -9.50 6.74
CA GLN A 241 21.01 -8.19 7.25
C GLN A 241 20.47 -7.02 6.42
N ASN A 242 20.20 -7.22 5.12
CA ASN A 242 19.59 -6.19 4.28
C ASN A 242 18.19 -5.81 4.74
N ILE A 243 17.43 -6.73 5.36
CA ILE A 243 16.11 -6.43 5.94
C ILE A 243 16.24 -5.37 7.01
N LEU A 244 17.16 -5.56 7.96
CA LEU A 244 17.40 -4.62 9.05
C LEU A 244 17.93 -3.27 8.56
N LYS A 245 18.74 -3.27 7.50
CA LYS A 245 19.30 -2.04 6.93
C LYS A 245 18.26 -1.21 6.18
N ASN A 246 17.38 -1.86 5.43
CA ASN A 246 16.47 -1.18 4.50
C ASN A 246 15.07 -0.94 5.07
N HIS A 247 14.68 -1.69 6.10
CA HIS A 247 13.36 -1.53 6.72
C HIS A 247 13.35 -0.30 7.62
N LYS A 248 12.53 0.69 7.23
CA LYS A 248 12.23 1.84 8.07
C LYS A 248 11.08 1.49 9.02
N ASP A 249 11.37 1.40 10.30
CA ASP A 249 10.37 1.07 11.31
C ASP A 249 9.37 2.23 11.54
N ILE A 250 8.24 1.91 12.15
CA ILE A 250 7.21 2.88 12.51
C ILE A 250 7.77 3.97 13.43
N LYS A 251 8.73 3.64 14.29
CA LYS A 251 9.37 4.61 15.19
C LYS A 251 10.15 5.65 14.40
N SER A 252 10.98 5.24 13.44
CA SER A 252 11.70 6.18 12.55
C SER A 252 10.73 7.01 11.71
N CYS A 253 9.62 6.42 11.22
CA CYS A 253 8.59 7.18 10.51
C CYS A 253 7.91 8.23 11.39
N ILE A 254 7.62 7.91 12.66
CA ILE A 254 7.03 8.85 13.63
C ILE A 254 8.04 9.94 14.00
N ASP A 255 9.30 9.59 14.21
CA ASP A 255 10.40 10.50 14.51
C ASP A 255 10.52 11.58 13.43
N GLU A 256 10.63 11.15 12.17
CA GLU A 256 10.70 12.06 11.01
C GLU A 256 9.44 12.93 10.90
N CYS A 257 8.27 12.36 11.16
CA CYS A 257 7.00 13.09 11.14
C CYS A 257 6.96 14.20 12.19
N ILE A 258 7.30 13.89 13.45
CA ILE A 258 7.31 14.86 14.55
C ILE A 258 8.37 15.92 14.28
N CYS A 259 9.55 15.51 13.79
CA CYS A 259 10.61 16.44 13.42
C CYS A 259 10.17 17.44 12.35
N ASN A 260 9.57 16.94 11.26
CA ASN A 260 9.11 17.79 10.16
C ASN A 260 7.96 18.72 10.56
N ALA A 261 6.97 18.22 11.31
CA ALA A 261 5.87 19.03 11.81
C ALA A 261 6.37 20.14 12.77
N SER A 262 7.33 19.80 13.63
CA SER A 262 7.92 20.73 14.60
C SER A 262 8.80 21.78 13.93
N TYR A 263 9.59 21.40 12.93
CA TYR A 263 10.39 22.34 12.14
C TYR A 263 9.53 23.41 11.46
N LEU A 264 8.37 23.00 10.94
CA LEU A 264 7.39 23.87 10.31
C LEU A 264 6.52 24.66 11.32
N ALA A 265 6.62 24.36 12.62
CA ALA A 265 5.70 24.85 13.64
C ALA A 265 4.21 24.62 13.29
N ASP A 266 3.88 23.48 12.67
CA ASP A 266 2.51 23.13 12.29
C ASP A 266 1.79 22.44 13.46
N VAL A 267 1.24 23.25 14.36
CA VAL A 267 0.60 22.78 15.60
C VAL A 267 -0.58 21.86 15.34
N GLN A 268 -1.37 22.15 14.30
CA GLN A 268 -2.57 21.37 13.99
C GLN A 268 -2.22 19.94 13.59
N ILE A 269 -1.18 19.77 12.78
CA ILE A 269 -0.66 18.45 12.41
C ILE A 269 -0.07 17.75 13.64
N LEU A 270 0.78 18.44 14.41
CA LEU A 270 1.43 17.87 15.58
C LEU A 270 0.40 17.36 16.59
N LYS A 271 -0.63 18.16 16.89
CA LYS A 271 -1.75 17.78 17.76
C LYS A 271 -2.49 16.53 17.27
N LYS A 272 -2.84 16.48 15.98
CA LYS A 272 -3.52 15.31 15.38
C LYS A 272 -2.68 14.05 15.47
N PHE A 273 -1.39 14.15 15.20
CA PHE A 273 -0.46 13.03 15.29
C PHE A 273 -0.28 12.54 16.72
N ILE A 274 -0.02 13.44 17.67
CA ILE A 274 0.10 13.07 19.10
C ILE A 274 -1.20 12.41 19.59
N THR A 275 -2.36 12.95 19.21
CA THR A 275 -3.66 12.34 19.52
C THR A 275 -3.76 10.92 18.94
N ALA A 276 -3.38 10.73 17.67
CA ALA A 276 -3.39 9.41 17.03
C ALA A 276 -2.44 8.41 17.71
N LEU A 277 -1.26 8.86 18.17
CA LEU A 277 -0.30 8.04 18.91
C LEU A 277 -0.87 7.59 20.27
N ILE A 278 -1.49 8.52 21.00
CA ILE A 278 -2.16 8.23 22.28
C ILE A 278 -3.29 7.22 22.07
N CYS A 279 -4.14 7.43 21.06
CA CYS A 279 -5.24 6.50 20.73
C CYS A 279 -4.76 5.07 20.42
N ARG A 280 -3.52 4.91 19.93
CA ARG A 280 -2.94 3.59 19.57
C ARG A 280 -1.91 3.07 20.57
N ASN A 281 -1.76 3.76 21.70
CA ASN A 281 -0.80 3.44 22.75
C ASN A 281 0.62 3.22 22.20
N ILE A 282 1.03 4.08 21.25
CA ILE A 282 2.37 4.06 20.68
C ILE A 282 3.23 5.06 21.45
N CYS A 283 4.18 4.55 22.23
CA CYS A 283 5.12 5.38 22.98
C CYS A 283 6.19 5.95 22.04
N PHE A 284 6.29 7.27 21.98
CA PHE A 284 7.35 8.00 21.31
C PHE A 284 7.93 9.03 22.25
N LYS A 285 9.26 9.13 22.26
CA LYS A 285 9.99 10.07 23.12
C LYS A 285 10.82 11.03 22.28
N PHE A 286 10.51 12.32 22.37
CA PHE A 286 11.37 13.35 21.80
C PHE A 286 12.55 13.57 22.75
N ASN A 287 13.76 13.15 22.38
CA ASN A 287 14.94 13.24 23.24
C ASN A 287 16.06 14.12 22.62
N PRO A 288 16.12 15.41 22.94
CA PRO A 288 17.18 16.32 22.50
C PRO A 288 18.57 15.98 23.04
N SER A 289 18.68 15.24 24.14
CA SER A 289 19.97 14.91 24.76
C SER A 289 20.71 13.78 24.04
N GLU A 290 19.96 12.88 23.39
CA GLU A 290 20.52 11.70 22.71
C GLU A 290 20.48 11.81 21.18
N ASN A 291 19.58 12.64 20.62
CA ASN A 291 19.40 12.78 19.17
C ASN A 291 19.71 14.20 18.72
N GLU A 292 20.74 14.34 17.88
CA GLU A 292 21.21 15.61 17.33
C GLU A 292 20.10 16.37 16.58
N LYS A 293 19.27 15.67 15.79
CA LYS A 293 18.16 16.30 15.07
C LYS A 293 17.12 16.90 16.02
N HIS A 294 16.84 16.22 17.14
CA HIS A 294 15.94 16.75 18.16
C HIS A 294 16.51 18.00 18.81
N ALA A 295 17.82 18.03 19.08
CA ALA A 295 18.51 19.21 19.60
C ALA A 295 18.43 20.38 18.61
N GLU A 296 18.71 20.14 17.33
CA GLU A 296 18.62 21.16 16.28
C GLU A 296 17.21 21.76 16.18
N ILE A 297 16.17 20.93 16.19
CA ILE A 297 14.77 21.38 16.13
C ILE A 297 14.40 22.18 17.38
N LEU A 298 14.81 21.72 18.56
CA LEU A 298 14.54 22.44 19.80
C LEU A 298 15.21 23.82 19.78
N LEU A 299 16.49 23.89 19.39
CA LEU A 299 17.23 25.14 19.25
C LEU A 299 16.58 26.07 18.21
N TRP A 300 16.14 25.50 17.09
CA TRP A 300 15.44 26.23 16.02
C TRP A 300 14.15 26.88 16.54
N ILE A 301 13.33 26.13 17.28
CA ILE A 301 12.08 26.64 17.86
C ILE A 301 12.39 27.72 18.91
N GLN A 302 13.31 27.47 19.84
CA GLN A 302 13.70 28.42 20.88
C GLN A 302 14.24 29.74 20.29
N LYS A 303 15.02 29.66 19.21
CA LYS A 303 15.54 30.84 18.49
C LYS A 303 14.42 31.67 17.83
N ASN A 304 13.41 31.02 17.26
CA ASN A 304 12.27 31.75 16.69
C ASN A 304 11.39 32.36 17.78
N ILE A 305 11.21 31.67 18.92
CA ILE A 305 10.50 32.23 20.07
C ILE A 305 11.22 33.48 20.58
N SER A 306 12.53 33.39 20.84
CA SER A 306 13.29 34.54 21.34
C SER A 306 13.29 35.71 20.33
N LYS A 307 13.40 35.43 19.03
CA LYS A 307 13.31 36.46 17.99
C LYS A 307 11.95 37.17 18.01
N GLY A 308 10.85 36.43 18.06
CA GLY A 308 9.50 37.00 18.04
C GLY A 308 9.11 37.69 19.35
N THR A 309 9.67 37.29 20.50
CA THR A 309 9.42 37.98 21.77
C THR A 309 10.15 39.32 21.86
N HIS A 310 11.37 39.43 21.31
CA HIS A 310 12.13 40.68 21.33
C HIS A 310 11.72 41.63 20.20
N HIS A 311 11.26 41.09 19.07
CA HIS A 311 10.86 41.85 17.89
C HIS A 311 9.52 41.34 17.36
N PRO A 312 8.39 41.95 17.76
CA PRO A 312 7.04 41.51 17.35
C PRO A 312 6.83 41.54 15.82
N ASP A 313 7.51 42.46 15.13
CA ASP A 313 7.41 42.62 13.67
C ASP A 313 8.41 41.73 12.89
N ALA A 314 9.21 40.91 13.58
CA ALA A 314 10.21 40.08 12.92
C ALA A 314 9.56 38.89 12.19
N VAL A 315 9.96 38.70 10.92
CA VAL A 315 9.58 37.50 10.16
C VAL A 315 10.24 36.26 10.80
N LEU A 316 9.41 35.35 11.31
CA LEU A 316 9.81 34.06 11.85
C LEU A 316 9.85 32.99 10.76
N GLY A 317 10.61 31.91 10.99
CA GLY A 317 10.57 30.73 10.13
C GLY A 317 11.35 30.83 8.81
N TRP A 318 12.04 31.93 8.55
CA TRP A 318 12.84 32.11 7.32
C TRP A 318 14.23 31.48 7.44
N THR A 319 14.48 30.43 6.65
CA THR A 319 15.78 29.72 6.57
C THR A 319 16.26 29.47 5.15
N SER A 320 15.42 29.61 4.11
CA SER A 320 15.77 29.27 2.73
C SER A 320 14.97 30.10 1.73
N GLY A 321 15.49 30.23 0.50
CA GLY A 321 14.95 31.08 -0.56
C GLY A 321 13.53 30.70 -1.06
N PRO A 322 12.99 31.45 -2.05
CA PRO A 322 11.59 31.39 -2.49
C PRO A 322 11.07 30.02 -2.99
N ASP A 323 11.94 29.02 -3.19
CA ASP A 323 11.63 27.75 -3.86
C ASP A 323 11.16 26.62 -2.92
N SER A 324 11.03 26.87 -1.61
CA SER A 324 10.54 25.86 -0.66
C SER A 324 9.03 25.58 -0.84
N ALA A 325 8.67 24.29 -0.98
CA ALA A 325 7.29 23.84 -1.23
C ALA A 325 6.33 24.07 -0.05
N LYS A 326 6.84 24.18 1.18
CA LYS A 326 6.09 24.54 2.39
C LYS A 326 7.00 25.36 3.30
N TRP A 327 6.44 26.41 3.90
CA TRP A 327 7.16 27.35 4.75
C TRP A 327 6.80 27.10 6.22
N PRO A 328 7.74 27.28 7.16
CA PRO A 328 7.42 27.30 8.58
C PRO A 328 6.43 28.42 8.91
N SER A 329 5.70 28.27 10.03
CA SER A 329 4.79 29.32 10.48
C SER A 329 5.52 30.64 10.71
N THR A 330 4.83 31.75 10.43
CA THR A 330 5.30 33.09 10.76
C THR A 330 4.76 33.57 12.10
N ASN A 331 3.83 32.83 12.72
CA ASN A 331 3.18 33.19 13.97
C ASN A 331 3.99 32.72 15.19
N LEU A 332 4.25 33.62 16.13
CA LEU A 332 4.99 33.32 17.36
C LEU A 332 4.26 32.28 18.24
N GLU A 333 2.93 32.34 18.32
CA GLU A 333 2.16 31.43 19.17
C GLU A 333 2.28 29.98 18.68
N ASP A 334 2.39 29.77 17.36
CA ASP A 334 2.56 28.42 16.80
C ASP A 334 3.87 27.77 17.29
N TYR A 335 4.95 28.55 17.42
CA TYR A 335 6.21 28.05 17.98
C TYR A 335 6.12 27.74 19.48
N LYS A 336 5.43 28.58 20.27
CA LYS A 336 5.23 28.34 21.70
C LYS A 336 4.37 27.10 21.94
N GLU A 337 3.28 26.95 21.19
CA GLU A 337 2.43 25.75 21.26
C GLU A 337 3.21 24.51 20.81
N THR A 338 3.96 24.59 19.71
CA THR A 338 4.82 23.47 19.25
C THR A 338 5.79 23.04 20.34
N LEU A 339 6.46 23.97 21.02
CA LEU A 339 7.35 23.67 22.14
C LEU A 339 6.61 22.98 23.29
N SER A 340 5.40 23.43 23.63
CA SER A 340 4.60 22.81 24.69
C SER A 340 4.23 21.35 24.37
N TYR A 341 3.86 21.06 23.12
CA TYR A 341 3.57 19.69 22.68
C TYR A 341 4.82 18.81 22.68
N LEU A 342 5.97 19.33 22.26
CA LEU A 342 7.24 18.61 22.34
C LEU A 342 7.62 18.26 23.79
N MET A 343 7.40 19.18 24.73
CA MET A 343 7.64 18.93 26.17
C MET A 343 6.71 17.86 26.76
N LEU A 344 5.50 17.69 26.22
CA LEU A 344 4.61 16.60 26.66
C LEU A 344 5.11 15.21 26.25
N ILE A 345 5.86 15.12 25.16
CA ILE A 345 6.40 13.85 24.62
C ILE A 345 7.88 13.65 24.93
N THR A 346 8.51 14.53 25.70
CA THR A 346 9.91 14.39 26.16
C THR A 346 10.07 13.53 27.40
N HIS A 347 8.99 13.13 28.09
CA HIS A 347 9.05 12.40 29.36
C HIS A 347 8.89 10.89 29.20
#